data_AF-A0A923DAQ9-F1
#
_entry.id   AF-A0A923DAQ9-F1
#
_cell.length_a   1.000
_cell.length_b   1.000
_cell.length_c   1.000
_cell.angle_alpha   90.00
_cell.angle_beta   90.00
_cell.angle_gamma   90.00
#
_symmetry.space_group_name_H-M   'P 1'
#
loop_
_entity.id
_entity.type
_entity.pdbx_description
1 polymer ?
#
loop_
_entity_poly.entity_id
_entity_poly.type
_entity_poly.pdbx_seq_one_letter_code
_entity_poly.pdbx_strand_id
1 'polypeptide(L)'
;PGPSTQLFWLAKVNPGDEIGWAVLTDGKSELMLATRKGMVIRFTEEDVRPMGLVAAGVNGIKLSQSDQLIGAARILPEFDLLLVGRDGKGWRLPTAQLPVQGRYGQGAIACKPQAGAELVSLVYSHPGQEFVIHLKDAANKVETLDAIPGGRRQSTGKPLIALKPGDQVTGLTLIEDGMAYWEKRQGKALKKVRRVNVPEAQADQLALPLDGQPGRKRAAAASNKTIAGKAKSDRTAKT
;
A
#
# COMPACT_ATOMS: atom_id res chain seq x y z
N PRO A 1 16.06 17.62 -10.90
CA PRO A 1 16.72 17.79 -9.58
C PRO A 1 17.35 16.48 -9.12
N GLY A 2 18.68 16.45 -8.95
CA GLY A 2 19.38 15.28 -8.40
C GLY A 2 19.05 15.04 -6.92
N PRO A 3 19.53 13.94 -6.33
CA PRO A 3 19.36 13.70 -4.89
C PRO A 3 19.97 14.86 -4.10
N SER A 4 19.17 15.52 -3.27
CA SER A 4 19.64 16.56 -2.35
C SER A 4 20.32 15.93 -1.15
N THR A 5 21.44 16.49 -0.71
CA THR A 5 22.14 16.11 0.52
C THR A 5 21.60 16.84 1.75
N GLN A 6 20.68 17.78 1.57
CA GLN A 6 20.10 18.54 2.67
C GLN A 6 19.08 17.69 3.43
N LEU A 7 19.31 17.55 4.74
CA LEU A 7 18.36 16.90 5.64
C LEU A 7 17.05 17.70 5.68
N PHE A 8 15.93 16.99 5.74
CA PHE A 8 14.61 17.58 5.84
C PHE A 8 13.69 16.74 6.74
N TRP A 9 12.64 17.36 7.25
CA TRP A 9 11.62 16.67 8.05
C TRP A 9 10.71 15.87 7.13
N LEU A 10 10.70 14.54 7.30
CA LEU A 10 9.84 13.63 6.51
C LEU A 10 8.39 13.64 6.99
N ALA A 11 8.18 13.45 8.29
CA ALA A 11 6.87 13.41 8.93
C ALA A 11 6.97 13.79 10.41
N LYS A 12 5.90 14.38 10.96
CA LYS A 12 5.79 14.55 12.42
C LYS A 12 5.27 13.25 13.04
N VAL A 13 6.02 12.72 14.00
CA VAL A 13 5.69 11.47 14.71
C VAL A 13 5.31 11.80 16.15
N ASN A 14 4.24 11.20 16.66
CA ASN A 14 3.79 11.41 18.04
C ASN A 14 4.67 10.63 19.03
N PRO A 15 4.73 11.06 20.31
CA PRO A 15 5.45 10.30 21.34
C PRO A 15 4.97 8.85 21.41
N GLY A 16 5.89 7.89 21.34
CA GLY A 16 5.60 6.45 21.38
C GLY A 16 5.15 5.85 20.04
N ASP A 17 5.17 6.62 18.96
CA ASP A 17 4.90 6.15 17.60
C ASP A 17 6.19 6.14 16.76
N GLU A 18 6.17 5.43 15.63
CA GLU A 18 7.33 5.29 14.74
C GLU A 18 6.94 5.20 13.27
N ILE A 19 7.86 5.61 12.38
CA ILE A 19 7.68 5.39 10.94
C ILE A 19 8.14 3.98 10.61
N GLY A 20 7.18 3.10 10.31
CA GLY A 20 7.49 1.71 9.96
C GLY A 20 7.82 1.51 8.48
N TRP A 21 7.05 2.12 7.57
CA TRP A 21 7.14 1.85 6.13
C TRP A 21 6.91 3.11 5.29
N ALA A 22 7.61 3.19 4.16
CA ALA A 22 7.37 4.17 3.11
C ALA A 22 7.09 3.44 1.80
N VAL A 23 6.02 3.80 1.10
CA VAL A 23 5.57 3.13 -0.13
C VAL A 23 5.28 4.17 -1.19
N LEU A 24 5.77 3.94 -2.42
CA LEU A 24 5.48 4.80 -3.56
C LEU A 24 4.17 4.39 -4.23
N THR A 25 3.29 5.37 -4.44
CA THR A 25 1.98 5.21 -5.04
C THR A 25 1.76 6.19 -6.19
N ASP A 26 0.65 6.08 -6.92
CA ASP A 26 0.37 6.79 -8.18
C ASP A 26 -0.94 7.60 -8.17
N GLY A 27 -1.57 7.77 -7.02
CA GLY A 27 -2.86 8.43 -6.83
C GLY A 27 -4.09 7.54 -7.08
N LYS A 28 -3.92 6.28 -7.52
CA LYS A 28 -5.01 5.32 -7.77
C LYS A 28 -4.74 3.92 -7.19
N SER A 29 -3.72 3.81 -6.36
CA SER A 29 -3.29 2.57 -5.73
C SER A 29 -4.21 2.18 -4.58
N GLU A 30 -4.34 0.87 -4.35
CA GLU A 30 -4.88 0.36 -3.10
C GLU A 30 -3.74 0.14 -2.10
N LEU A 31 -4.00 0.45 -0.83
CA LEU A 31 -3.08 0.23 0.28
C LEU A 31 -3.58 -0.88 1.17
N MET A 32 -2.66 -1.70 1.66
CA MET A 32 -2.89 -2.73 2.67
C MET A 32 -2.10 -2.38 3.93
N LEU A 33 -2.75 -2.49 5.08
CA LEU A 33 -2.09 -2.46 6.38
C LEU A 33 -2.44 -3.72 7.17
N ALA A 34 -1.47 -4.26 7.91
CA ALA A 34 -1.69 -5.44 8.75
C ALA A 34 -1.26 -5.20 10.18
N THR A 35 -1.99 -5.80 11.12
CA THR A 35 -1.73 -5.67 12.55
C THR A 35 -1.15 -6.92 13.17
N ARG A 36 -0.50 -6.74 14.32
CA ARG A 36 0.13 -7.78 15.13
C ARG A 36 -0.85 -8.89 15.54
N LYS A 37 -2.13 -8.54 15.72
CA LYS A 37 -3.21 -9.47 16.07
C LYS A 37 -3.92 -10.12 14.88
N GLY A 38 -3.45 -9.91 13.65
CA GLY A 38 -3.96 -10.60 12.45
C GLY A 38 -5.13 -9.90 11.76
N MET A 39 -5.35 -8.61 12.03
CA MET A 39 -6.29 -7.78 11.28
C MET A 39 -5.60 -7.20 10.05
N VAL A 40 -6.32 -7.12 8.93
CA VAL A 40 -5.84 -6.50 7.69
C VAL A 40 -6.90 -5.56 7.13
N ILE A 41 -6.50 -4.32 6.83
CA ILE A 41 -7.35 -3.38 6.09
C ILE A 41 -6.79 -3.21 4.68
N ARG A 42 -7.68 -3.10 3.70
CA ARG A 42 -7.37 -2.72 2.32
C ARG A 42 -8.30 -1.60 1.90
N PHE A 43 -7.75 -0.47 1.47
CA PHE A 43 -8.52 0.71 1.09
C PHE A 43 -7.85 1.44 -0.08
N THR A 44 -8.61 2.24 -0.82
CA THR A 44 -8.08 3.07 -1.92
C THR A 44 -7.31 4.26 -1.36
N GLU A 45 -6.17 4.62 -1.96
CA GLU A 45 -5.42 5.79 -1.51
C GLU A 45 -6.16 7.11 -1.72
N GLU A 46 -7.20 7.13 -2.56
CA GLU A 46 -8.08 8.30 -2.75
C GLU A 46 -8.77 8.73 -1.44
N ASP A 47 -8.92 7.83 -0.46
CA ASP A 47 -9.42 8.14 0.88
C ASP A 47 -8.42 8.98 1.72
N VAL A 48 -7.17 9.10 1.25
CA VAL A 48 -6.08 9.84 1.88
C VAL A 48 -5.81 11.11 1.08
N ARG A 49 -6.21 12.25 1.63
CA ARG A 49 -5.87 13.53 1.01
C ARG A 49 -4.35 13.74 1.00
N PRO A 50 -3.76 14.29 -0.08
CA PRO A 50 -2.38 14.74 -0.09
C PRO A 50 -2.15 15.80 0.99
N MET A 51 -1.00 15.73 1.67
CA MET A 51 -0.61 16.67 2.72
C MET A 51 0.88 17.01 2.59
N GLY A 52 1.28 18.15 3.15
CA GLY A 52 2.70 18.50 3.27
C GLY A 52 3.42 17.63 4.29
N LEU A 53 4.75 17.57 4.19
CA LEU A 53 5.62 16.72 5.02
C LEU A 53 5.49 16.97 6.54
N VAL A 54 5.12 18.18 6.96
CA VAL A 54 5.03 18.53 8.40
C VAL A 54 3.73 18.03 9.06
N ALA A 55 2.81 17.44 8.28
CA ALA A 55 1.57 16.88 8.82
C ALA A 55 1.82 15.61 9.66
N ALA A 56 0.94 15.36 10.63
CA ALA A 56 0.98 14.15 11.48
C ALA A 56 0.33 12.91 10.82
N GLY A 57 -0.15 13.02 9.57
CA GLY A 57 -0.84 11.95 8.87
C GLY A 57 -2.35 11.87 9.15
N VAL A 58 -2.97 10.80 8.66
CA VAL A 58 -4.37 10.43 8.92
C VAL A 58 -4.43 8.96 9.33
N ASN A 59 -5.44 8.58 10.11
CA ASN A 59 -5.57 7.19 10.54
C ASN A 59 -5.88 6.26 9.36
N GLY A 60 -5.11 5.18 9.23
CA GLY A 60 -5.29 4.14 8.20
C GLY A 60 -6.17 2.98 8.66
N ILE A 61 -5.88 2.41 9.84
CA ILE A 61 -6.65 1.32 10.46
C ILE A 61 -6.99 1.68 11.90
N LYS A 62 -8.15 1.26 12.40
CA LYS A 62 -8.49 1.36 13.81
C LYS A 62 -7.88 0.18 14.58
N LEU A 63 -6.84 0.46 15.36
CA LEU A 63 -6.18 -0.54 16.19
C LEU A 63 -7.04 -0.90 17.42
N SER A 64 -7.04 -2.19 17.76
CA SER A 64 -7.57 -2.65 19.05
C SER A 64 -6.57 -2.37 20.18
N GLN A 65 -7.01 -2.49 21.44
CA GLN A 65 -6.13 -2.28 22.59
C GLN A 65 -4.90 -3.19 22.51
N SER A 66 -3.70 -2.62 22.69
CA SER A 66 -2.41 -3.31 22.60
C SER A 66 -2.15 -4.01 21.27
N ASP A 67 -2.74 -3.51 20.18
CA ASP A 67 -2.42 -3.92 18.81
C ASP A 67 -1.56 -2.87 18.14
N GLN A 68 -0.77 -3.28 17.16
CA GLN A 68 0.21 -2.44 16.47
C GLN A 68 0.28 -2.84 15.00
N LEU A 69 0.71 -1.94 14.14
CA LEU A 69 1.00 -2.28 12.75
C LEU A 69 2.28 -3.11 12.67
N ILE A 70 2.27 -4.09 11.78
CA ILE A 70 3.43 -4.95 11.45
C ILE A 70 3.78 -4.90 9.96
N GLY A 71 3.06 -4.07 9.20
CA GLY A 71 3.24 -3.98 7.77
C GLY A 71 2.32 -2.98 7.09
N ALA A 72 2.87 -2.37 6.04
CA ALA A 72 2.12 -1.64 5.03
C ALA A 72 2.61 -2.06 3.64
N ALA A 73 1.71 -2.15 2.66
CA ALA A 73 2.05 -2.47 1.29
C ALA A 73 1.10 -1.77 0.30
N ARG A 74 1.61 -1.43 -0.87
CA ARG A 74 0.79 -1.11 -2.04
C ARG A 74 0.35 -2.42 -2.70
N ILE A 75 -0.93 -2.51 -3.03
CA ILE A 75 -1.48 -3.65 -3.75
C ILE A 75 -0.93 -3.70 -5.17
N LEU A 76 -0.49 -4.89 -5.57
CA LEU A 76 0.01 -5.20 -6.89
C LEU A 76 -0.69 -6.46 -7.40
N PRO A 77 -0.95 -6.55 -8.72
CA PRO A 77 -1.51 -7.76 -9.30
C PRO A 77 -0.63 -8.98 -9.03
N GLU A 78 -1.24 -10.15 -8.89
CA GLU A 78 -0.54 -11.45 -8.78
C GLU A 78 0.29 -11.64 -7.49
N PHE A 79 0.27 -10.68 -6.58
CA PHE A 79 0.96 -10.78 -5.29
C PHE A 79 0.06 -11.40 -4.23
N ASP A 80 0.70 -12.13 -3.32
CA ASP A 80 0.07 -12.73 -2.16
C ASP A 80 0.57 -12.06 -0.88
N LEU A 81 -0.31 -12.02 0.12
CA LEU A 81 0.04 -11.64 1.48
C LEU A 81 0.64 -12.85 2.21
N LEU A 82 1.81 -12.69 2.80
CA LEU A 82 2.37 -13.60 3.80
C LEU A 82 2.46 -12.87 5.15
N LEU A 83 1.78 -13.39 6.16
CA LEU A 83 1.96 -12.97 7.55
C LEU A 83 2.81 -14.01 8.27
N VAL A 84 3.74 -13.58 9.12
CA VAL A 84 4.62 -14.48 9.89
C VAL A 84 4.55 -14.19 11.37
N GLY A 85 4.37 -15.24 12.16
CA GLY A 85 4.34 -15.22 13.63
C GLY A 85 5.71 -15.41 14.26
N ARG A 86 5.88 -14.91 15.49
CA ARG A 86 7.07 -15.16 16.33
C ARG A 86 7.35 -16.65 16.54
N ASP A 87 6.30 -17.46 16.51
CA ASP A 87 6.31 -18.92 16.68
C ASP A 87 6.76 -19.69 15.42
N GLY A 88 7.18 -18.98 14.36
CA GLY A 88 7.65 -19.61 13.12
C GLY A 88 6.52 -20.12 12.23
N LYS A 89 5.27 -19.73 12.48
CA LYS A 89 4.15 -20.01 11.56
C LYS A 89 3.95 -18.91 10.54
N GLY A 90 3.45 -19.30 9.37
CA GLY A 90 3.08 -18.40 8.29
C GLY A 90 1.64 -18.58 7.82
N TRP A 91 1.07 -17.50 7.31
CA TRP A 91 -0.23 -17.45 6.65
C TRP A 91 -0.08 -16.79 5.29
N ARG A 92 -0.17 -17.59 4.23
CA ARG A 92 -0.20 -17.06 2.87
C ARG A 92 -1.63 -16.94 2.37
N LEU A 93 -2.03 -15.75 1.96
CA LEU A 93 -3.38 -15.41 1.53
C LEU A 93 -3.33 -14.70 0.17
N PRO A 94 -4.05 -15.22 -0.82
CA PRO A 94 -4.33 -14.49 -2.05
C PRO A 94 -5.00 -13.16 -1.77
N THR A 95 -4.53 -12.11 -2.44
CA THR A 95 -5.07 -10.74 -2.28
C THR A 95 -6.58 -10.69 -2.46
N ALA A 96 -7.15 -11.50 -3.36
CA ALA A 96 -8.59 -11.56 -3.63
C ALA A 96 -9.45 -11.93 -2.40
N GLN A 97 -8.88 -12.59 -1.38
CA GLN A 97 -9.62 -12.92 -0.16
C GLN A 97 -9.76 -11.74 0.80
N LEU A 98 -8.97 -10.68 0.62
CA LEU A 98 -8.99 -9.47 1.44
C LEU A 98 -9.95 -8.47 0.78
N PRO A 99 -11.06 -8.08 1.39
CA PRO A 99 -12.00 -7.15 0.77
C PRO A 99 -11.46 -5.72 0.85
N VAL A 100 -11.78 -4.91 -0.17
CA VAL A 100 -11.66 -3.45 -0.07
C VAL A 100 -12.71 -2.94 0.91
N GLN A 101 -12.32 -2.04 1.80
CA GLN A 101 -13.21 -1.34 2.72
C GLN A 101 -12.79 0.13 2.83
N GLY A 102 -13.60 0.96 3.47
CA GLY A 102 -13.24 2.36 3.73
C GLY A 102 -12.07 2.49 4.70
N ARG A 103 -11.25 3.53 4.51
CA ARG A 103 -10.16 3.87 5.43
C ARG A 103 -10.64 4.03 6.88
N TYR A 104 -9.78 3.71 7.83
CA TYR A 104 -10.01 3.78 9.28
C TYR A 104 -11.08 2.82 9.82
N GLY A 105 -11.39 1.76 9.07
CA GLY A 105 -12.12 0.60 9.58
C GLY A 105 -11.28 -0.26 10.55
N GLN A 106 -11.92 -1.26 11.17
CA GLN A 106 -11.24 -2.25 12.02
C GLN A 106 -10.39 -3.24 11.21
N GLY A 107 -10.56 -3.31 9.89
CA GLY A 107 -9.97 -4.36 9.08
C GLY A 107 -10.82 -5.63 9.07
N ALA A 108 -10.42 -6.59 8.22
CA ALA A 108 -10.93 -7.95 8.20
C ALA A 108 -9.95 -8.89 8.90
N ILE A 109 -10.46 -9.95 9.53
CA ILE A 109 -9.61 -10.99 10.13
C ILE A 109 -8.91 -11.76 9.01
N ALA A 110 -7.60 -11.56 8.88
CA ALA A 110 -6.76 -12.31 7.95
C ALA A 110 -6.36 -13.65 8.55
N CYS A 111 -5.94 -13.67 9.81
CA CYS A 111 -5.59 -14.89 10.53
C CYS A 111 -5.95 -14.79 12.01
N LYS A 112 -5.89 -15.93 12.70
CA LYS A 112 -6.05 -16.01 14.15
C LYS A 112 -4.78 -16.65 14.71
N PRO A 113 -3.79 -15.84 15.13
CA PRO A 113 -2.65 -16.36 15.86
C PRO A 113 -3.11 -17.14 17.10
N GLN A 114 -2.30 -18.11 17.54
CA GLN A 114 -2.58 -18.79 18.81
C GLN A 114 -2.48 -17.80 19.98
N ALA A 115 -3.10 -18.13 21.11
CA ALA A 115 -3.04 -17.29 22.30
C ALA A 115 -1.57 -17.03 22.71
N GLY A 116 -1.17 -15.76 22.79
CA GLY A 116 0.19 -15.35 23.09
C GLY A 116 1.16 -15.35 21.90
N ALA A 117 0.76 -15.88 20.74
CA ALA A 117 1.53 -15.75 19.50
C ALA A 117 1.22 -14.41 18.85
N GLU A 118 2.27 -13.70 18.44
CA GLU A 118 2.16 -12.38 17.85
C GLU A 118 2.78 -12.38 16.46
N LEU A 119 2.13 -11.71 15.51
CA LEU A 119 2.71 -11.53 14.19
C LEU A 119 3.85 -10.52 14.24
N VAL A 120 4.85 -10.72 13.39
CA VAL A 120 6.06 -9.90 13.37
C VAL A 120 6.15 -9.09 12.10
N SER A 121 5.79 -9.70 10.97
CA SER A 121 5.99 -9.08 9.66
C SER A 121 4.87 -9.43 8.71
N LEU A 122 4.58 -8.44 7.86
CA LEU A 122 3.91 -8.63 6.58
C LEU A 122 4.95 -8.71 5.48
N VAL A 123 4.78 -9.66 4.58
CA VAL A 123 5.46 -9.72 3.28
C VAL A 123 4.38 -9.72 2.21
N TYR A 124 4.53 -8.89 1.19
CA TYR A 124 3.59 -8.81 0.09
C TYR A 124 4.35 -8.86 -1.23
N SER A 125 4.38 -10.04 -1.84
CA SER A 125 5.16 -10.28 -3.07
C SER A 125 4.57 -11.40 -3.92
N HIS A 126 5.17 -11.65 -5.07
CA HIS A 126 4.80 -12.74 -5.96
C HIS A 126 5.22 -14.11 -5.40
N PRO A 127 4.55 -15.21 -5.83
CA PRO A 127 5.00 -16.57 -5.59
C PRO A 127 6.48 -16.77 -5.98
N GLY A 128 7.25 -17.46 -5.14
CA GLY A 128 8.68 -17.72 -5.35
C GLY A 128 9.61 -16.57 -4.94
N GLN A 129 9.09 -15.44 -4.46
CA GLN A 129 9.91 -14.40 -3.84
C GLN A 129 10.68 -14.96 -2.64
N GLU A 130 11.99 -14.73 -2.61
CA GLU A 130 12.85 -15.08 -1.47
C GLU A 130 12.90 -13.97 -0.42
N PHE A 131 13.06 -14.38 0.83
CA PHE A 131 13.27 -13.49 1.96
C PHE A 131 14.16 -14.16 3.01
N VAL A 132 14.87 -13.33 3.76
CA VAL A 132 15.62 -13.73 4.96
C VAL A 132 14.68 -13.66 6.16
N ILE A 133 14.62 -14.74 6.93
CA ILE A 133 14.01 -14.81 8.25
C ILE A 133 15.10 -14.53 9.29
N HIS A 134 14.90 -13.46 10.06
CA HIS A 134 15.76 -13.14 11.19
C HIS A 134 15.28 -13.91 12.42
N LEU A 135 16.22 -14.60 13.06
CA LEU A 135 15.99 -15.36 14.27
C LEU A 135 16.69 -14.68 15.44
N LYS A 136 16.22 -14.95 16.66
CA LYS A 136 16.79 -14.33 17.86
C LYS A 136 18.14 -14.96 18.19
N ASP A 137 18.21 -16.29 18.21
CA ASP A 137 19.38 -17.02 18.72
C ASP A 137 20.05 -17.88 17.63
N ALA A 138 19.27 -18.46 16.70
CA ALA A 138 19.83 -19.24 15.60
C ALA A 138 20.29 -18.36 14.41
N ALA A 139 21.03 -18.98 13.49
CA ALA A 139 21.40 -18.32 12.24
C ALA A 139 20.16 -18.03 11.39
N ASN A 140 20.15 -16.85 10.75
CA ASN A 140 19.12 -16.45 9.81
C ASN A 140 18.97 -17.48 8.68
N LYS A 141 17.75 -17.66 8.19
CA LYS A 141 17.46 -18.59 7.09
C LYS A 141 16.83 -17.87 5.92
N VAL A 142 17.06 -18.40 4.72
CA VAL A 142 16.36 -17.96 3.52
C VAL A 142 15.21 -18.90 3.25
N GLU A 143 14.04 -18.34 2.97
CA GLU A 143 12.86 -19.08 2.54
C GLU A 143 12.18 -18.35 1.38
N THR A 144 11.27 -19.05 0.72
CA THR A 144 10.43 -18.46 -0.33
C THR A 144 9.00 -18.25 0.15
N LEU A 145 8.28 -17.36 -0.52
CA LEU A 145 6.85 -17.17 -0.29
C LEU A 145 6.05 -18.47 -0.52
N ASP A 146 6.55 -19.36 -1.37
CA ASP A 146 5.93 -20.66 -1.68
C ASP A 146 6.15 -21.75 -0.62
N ALA A 147 7.08 -21.55 0.31
CA ALA A 147 7.27 -22.44 1.47
C ALA A 147 5.98 -22.58 2.30
N ILE A 148 5.15 -21.53 2.32
CA ILE A 148 3.78 -21.61 2.81
C ILE A 148 2.83 -21.75 1.64
N PRO A 149 2.07 -22.86 1.52
CA PRO A 149 1.06 -22.98 0.50
C PRO A 149 -0.10 -22.00 0.76
N GLY A 150 -0.68 -21.48 -0.32
CA GLY A 150 -1.84 -20.59 -0.26
C GLY A 150 -2.98 -21.19 0.58
N GLY A 151 -3.53 -20.36 1.47
CA GLY A 151 -4.54 -20.76 2.45
C GLY A 151 -5.80 -19.90 2.40
N ARG A 152 -6.68 -20.17 3.35
CA ARG A 152 -7.88 -19.35 3.62
C ARG A 152 -7.62 -18.43 4.80
N ARG A 153 -8.32 -17.29 4.81
CA ARG A 153 -8.36 -16.43 5.99
C ARG A 153 -8.85 -17.17 7.24
N GLN A 154 -8.54 -16.61 8.40
CA GLN A 154 -8.97 -17.11 9.72
C GLN A 154 -8.48 -18.53 10.05
N SER A 155 -7.46 -19.02 9.34
CA SER A 155 -6.78 -20.28 9.62
C SER A 155 -5.76 -20.12 10.76
N THR A 156 -5.29 -21.25 11.29
CA THR A 156 -4.30 -21.34 12.38
C THR A 156 -2.84 -21.23 11.92
N GLY A 157 -2.61 -21.14 10.60
CA GLY A 157 -1.28 -20.99 10.02
C GLY A 157 -0.61 -22.34 9.79
N LYS A 158 0.45 -22.33 8.99
CA LYS A 158 1.28 -23.51 8.71
C LYS A 158 2.70 -23.25 9.20
N PRO A 159 3.46 -24.29 9.61
CA PRO A 159 4.87 -24.12 9.96
C PRO A 159 5.64 -23.54 8.75
N LEU A 160 6.26 -22.38 8.94
CA LEU A 160 7.20 -21.78 7.97
C LEU A 160 8.61 -22.24 8.30
N ILE A 161 8.96 -22.22 9.58
CA ILE A 161 10.29 -22.60 10.06
C ILE A 161 10.18 -23.33 11.40
N ALA A 162 10.98 -24.39 11.55
CA ALA A 162 11.15 -25.05 12.85
C ALA A 162 12.12 -24.24 13.71
N LEU A 163 11.65 -23.86 14.91
CA LEU A 163 12.42 -23.09 15.89
C LEU A 163 13.00 -24.00 16.97
N LYS A 164 14.17 -23.64 17.49
CA LYS A 164 14.73 -24.26 18.70
C LYS A 164 13.96 -23.78 19.94
N PRO A 165 13.95 -24.54 21.05
CA PRO A 165 13.34 -24.08 22.29
C PRO A 165 13.90 -22.71 22.72
N GLY A 166 13.01 -21.73 22.94
CA GLY A 166 13.37 -20.37 23.35
C GLY A 166 13.75 -19.39 22.23
N ASP A 167 13.90 -19.88 20.99
CA ASP A 167 14.14 -19.05 19.81
C ASP A 167 12.81 -18.50 19.25
N GLN A 168 12.90 -17.43 18.48
CA GLN A 168 11.74 -16.77 17.87
C GLN A 168 12.12 -16.04 16.58
N VAL A 169 11.14 -15.87 15.70
CA VAL A 169 11.27 -14.95 14.56
C VAL A 169 11.26 -13.50 15.07
N THR A 170 12.25 -12.71 14.67
CA THR A 170 12.40 -11.30 15.07
C THR A 170 12.05 -10.33 13.97
N GLY A 171 12.17 -10.73 12.71
CA GLY A 171 11.84 -9.91 11.55
C GLY A 171 12.08 -10.65 10.24
N LEU A 172 11.68 -10.05 9.13
CA LEU A 172 11.95 -10.55 7.80
C LEU A 172 12.57 -9.45 6.93
N THR A 173 13.40 -9.83 5.96
CA THR A 173 13.90 -8.93 4.92
C THR A 173 13.71 -9.56 3.56
N LEU A 174 13.01 -8.85 2.66
CA LEU A 174 12.87 -9.28 1.28
C LEU A 174 14.23 -9.27 0.58
N ILE A 175 14.53 -10.33 -0.17
CA ILE A 175 15.68 -10.37 -1.06
C ILE A 175 15.20 -9.82 -2.40
N GLU A 176 15.33 -8.52 -2.59
CA GLU A 176 15.02 -7.90 -3.88
C GLU A 176 16.19 -8.12 -4.85
N ASP A 177 16.00 -9.00 -5.83
CA ASP A 177 16.86 -9.01 -7.01
C ASP A 177 16.37 -7.91 -7.97
N GLY A 178 16.94 -6.73 -7.79
CA GLY A 178 16.65 -5.54 -8.59
C GLY A 178 16.96 -5.69 -10.07
N MET A 179 17.62 -6.77 -10.51
CA MET A 179 17.95 -7.03 -11.92
C MET A 179 17.14 -8.20 -12.49
N ALA A 180 16.98 -9.31 -11.76
CA ALA A 180 16.28 -10.50 -12.28
C ALA A 180 14.79 -10.25 -12.59
N TYR A 181 14.12 -9.33 -11.88
CA TYR A 181 12.75 -8.94 -12.22
C TYR A 181 12.66 -8.27 -13.60
N TRP A 182 13.61 -7.37 -13.90
CA TRP A 182 13.65 -6.64 -15.16
C TRP A 182 14.14 -7.52 -16.32
N GLU A 183 15.13 -8.38 -16.09
CA GLU A 183 15.67 -9.30 -17.09
C GLU A 183 14.64 -10.34 -17.56
N LYS A 184 13.85 -10.93 -16.64
CA LYS A 184 12.75 -11.86 -17.00
C LYS A 184 11.64 -11.22 -17.83
N ARG A 185 11.53 -9.89 -17.80
CA ARG A 185 10.52 -9.13 -18.56
C ARG A 185 11.00 -8.73 -19.96
N GLN A 186 12.31 -8.57 -20.17
CA GLN A 186 12.88 -8.23 -21.49
C GLN A 186 12.64 -9.33 -22.55
N GLY A 187 12.32 -10.57 -22.14
CA GLY A 187 11.99 -11.68 -23.03
C GLY A 187 10.50 -11.99 -23.22
N LYS A 188 9.59 -11.38 -22.46
CA LYS A 188 8.13 -11.62 -22.59
C LYS A 188 7.50 -10.43 -23.31
N ALA A 189 7.00 -10.66 -24.53
CA ALA A 189 6.24 -9.66 -25.28
C ALA A 189 5.14 -9.07 -24.38
N LEU A 190 5.21 -7.76 -24.12
CA LEU A 190 4.17 -7.04 -23.41
C LEU A 190 2.84 -7.30 -24.15
N LYS A 191 1.85 -7.88 -23.46
CA LYS A 191 0.48 -7.95 -24.02
C LYS A 191 0.11 -6.53 -24.42
N LYS A 192 -0.24 -6.32 -25.70
CA LYS A 192 -0.69 -5.02 -26.20
C LYS A 192 -1.86 -4.54 -25.32
N VAL A 193 -1.56 -3.65 -24.38
CA VAL A 193 -2.59 -2.89 -23.67
C VAL A 193 -3.24 -2.02 -24.74
N ARG A 194 -4.56 -2.10 -24.86
CA ARG A 194 -5.31 -1.22 -25.76
C ARG A 194 -4.97 0.22 -25.37
N ARG A 195 -4.34 0.97 -26.29
CA ARG A 195 -4.10 2.40 -26.12
C ARG A 195 -5.44 3.06 -25.84
N VAL A 196 -5.58 3.65 -24.66
CA VAL A 196 -6.61 4.65 -24.43
C VAL A 196 -6.18 5.86 -25.26
N ASN A 197 -6.98 6.22 -26.27
CA ASN A 197 -6.73 7.42 -27.07
C ASN A 197 -6.97 8.62 -26.15
N VAL A 198 -5.90 9.22 -25.66
CA VAL A 198 -5.94 10.53 -25.01
C VAL A 198 -5.88 11.58 -26.12
N PRO A 199 -6.88 12.48 -26.23
CA PRO A 199 -6.86 13.55 -27.23
C PRO A 199 -5.60 14.42 -27.10
N GLU A 200 -4.96 14.73 -28.23
CA GLU A 200 -3.68 15.45 -28.36
C GLU A 200 -3.61 16.75 -27.54
N ALA A 201 -4.74 17.40 -27.29
CA ALA A 201 -4.84 18.62 -26.49
C ALA A 201 -4.47 18.46 -25.00
N GLN A 202 -4.38 17.23 -24.47
CA GLN A 202 -3.96 16.96 -23.08
C GLN A 202 -2.50 16.49 -22.96
N ALA A 203 -1.83 16.15 -24.06
CA ALA A 203 -0.45 15.65 -24.03
C ALA A 203 0.56 16.75 -23.66
N ASP A 204 0.37 17.97 -24.18
CA ASP A 204 1.25 19.12 -23.89
C ASP A 204 1.13 19.65 -22.46
N GLN A 205 0.06 19.34 -21.73
CA GLN A 205 -0.10 19.76 -20.33
C GLN A 205 0.64 18.83 -19.34
N LEU A 206 1.07 17.66 -19.79
CA LEU A 206 1.71 16.63 -18.96
C LEU A 206 3.21 16.49 -19.22
N ALA A 207 3.76 17.19 -20.23
CA ALA A 207 5.19 17.26 -20.45
C ALA A 207 5.83 18.17 -19.40
N LEU A 208 6.41 17.58 -18.36
CA LEU A 208 7.33 18.31 -17.48
C LEU A 208 8.64 18.56 -18.26
N PRO A 209 9.11 19.81 -18.41
CA PRO A 209 10.40 20.06 -19.00
C PRO A 209 11.49 19.43 -18.12
N LEU A 210 12.39 18.65 -18.76
CA LEU A 210 13.47 17.92 -18.10
C LEU A 210 14.50 18.83 -17.41
N ASP A 211 14.39 20.14 -17.64
CA ASP A 211 15.42 21.15 -17.36
C ASP A 211 15.17 21.89 -16.03
N GLY A 212 14.11 21.53 -15.29
CA GLY A 212 13.88 22.04 -13.93
C GLY A 212 13.34 23.47 -13.81
N GLN A 213 12.84 24.08 -14.89
CA GLN A 213 12.11 25.36 -14.82
C GLN A 213 10.61 25.12 -14.54
N PRO A 214 9.97 25.87 -13.63
CA PRO A 214 8.53 25.71 -13.36
C PRO A 214 7.70 26.12 -14.58
N GLY A 215 6.77 25.25 -14.99
CA GLY A 215 5.86 25.48 -16.13
C GLY A 215 5.08 26.79 -15.98
N ARG A 216 5.11 27.63 -17.01
CA ARG A 216 4.36 28.90 -17.05
C ARG A 216 2.85 28.62 -16.94
N LYS A 217 2.20 29.12 -15.89
CA LYS A 217 0.73 29.18 -15.84
C LYS A 217 0.24 30.17 -16.90
N ARG A 218 -0.65 29.73 -17.79
CA ARG A 218 -1.43 30.65 -18.63
C ARG A 218 -2.44 31.40 -17.74
N ALA A 219 -2.50 32.72 -17.89
CA ALA A 219 -3.51 33.57 -17.29
C ALA A 219 -4.92 33.19 -17.80
N ALA A 220 -5.90 33.16 -16.92
CA ALA A 220 -7.29 32.90 -17.27
C ALA A 220 -7.84 34.04 -18.13
N ALA A 221 -8.30 33.72 -19.34
CA ALA A 221 -9.06 34.66 -20.17
C ALA A 221 -10.48 34.78 -19.64
N ALA A 222 -10.92 36.01 -19.38
CA ALA A 222 -12.28 36.34 -18.97
C ALA A 222 -13.28 35.93 -20.05
N SER A 223 -14.22 35.04 -19.70
CA SER A 223 -15.38 34.70 -20.54
C SER A 223 -16.54 35.60 -20.15
N ASN A 224 -16.72 36.69 -20.90
CA ASN A 224 -17.91 37.51 -20.89
C ASN A 224 -19.07 36.69 -21.47
N LYS A 225 -20.06 36.27 -20.66
CA LYS A 225 -21.31 35.68 -21.15
C LYS A 225 -22.50 36.53 -20.73
N THR A 226 -23.03 37.20 -21.74
CA THR A 226 -24.28 37.95 -21.82
C THR A 226 -25.44 37.20 -21.17
N ILE A 227 -26.08 37.83 -20.19
CA ILE A 227 -27.36 37.42 -19.63
C ILE A 227 -28.44 37.86 -20.64
N ALA A 228 -28.96 36.91 -21.42
CA ALA A 228 -30.17 37.11 -22.20
C ALA A 228 -31.39 36.74 -21.33
N GLY A 229 -32.19 37.74 -20.99
CA GLY A 229 -33.41 37.59 -20.21
C GLY A 229 -34.48 36.80 -20.95
N LYS A 230 -35.28 36.05 -20.18
CA LYS A 230 -36.64 35.71 -20.57
C LYS A 230 -37.59 36.15 -19.46
N ALA A 231 -38.57 36.93 -19.91
CA ALA A 231 -39.48 37.73 -19.14
C ALA A 231 -40.51 36.91 -18.34
N LYS A 232 -40.95 37.53 -17.24
CA LYS A 232 -42.17 37.22 -16.50
C LYS A 232 -43.40 37.22 -17.41
N SER A 233 -44.30 36.27 -17.19
CA SER A 233 -45.72 36.49 -17.45
C SER A 233 -46.50 36.19 -16.17
N ASP A 234 -47.00 37.27 -15.56
CA ASP A 234 -48.05 37.26 -14.56
C ASP A 234 -49.33 36.64 -15.12
N ARG A 235 -49.99 35.79 -14.32
CA ARG A 235 -51.45 35.64 -14.30
C ARG A 235 -51.94 35.39 -12.87
N THR A 236 -52.34 36.48 -12.24
CA THR A 236 -53.53 36.63 -11.37
C THR A 236 -54.77 35.94 -11.99
N ALA A 237 -55.81 35.44 -11.32
CA ALA A 237 -56.24 35.40 -9.92
C ALA A 237 -57.53 34.52 -9.84
N LYS A 238 -58.04 34.33 -8.59
CA LYS A 238 -59.40 33.90 -8.18
C LYS A 238 -59.64 32.38 -8.24
N THR A 239 -60.27 31.72 -7.26
CA THR A 239 -61.12 32.13 -6.12
C THR A 239 -61.05 31.03 -5.07
#